data_AF-A0AB33L037-F1
#
_entry.id   AF-A0AB33L037-F1
#
_cell.length_a   1.000
_cell.length_b   1.000
_cell.length_c   1.000
_cell.angle_alpha   90.00
_cell.angle_beta   90.00
_cell.angle_gamma   90.00
#
_symmetry.space_group_name_H-M   'P 1'
#
loop_
_entity.id
_entity.type
_entity.pdbx_description
1 polymer ?
#
loop_
_entity_poly.entity_id
_entity_poly.type
_entity_poly.pdbx_seq_one_letter_code
_entity_poly.pdbx_strand_id
1 'polypeptide(L)'
;MGVINSKGVIGITDNISNKFARVQSILNSKSNINAKFKNNNHYGTLTWDGKDYNIVQLTDIPRQAAFKKGDTVVTGGRSTIFPNGIPIGTVVKVPEELSAVNSINIKLFNDMSNLSHVYIITNLNKKEIKTVENNNE
;
A
#
# COMPACT_ATOMS: atom_id res chain seq x y z
N MET A 1 -4.44 -0.95 12.00
CA MET A 1 -2.98 -1.02 12.22
C MET A 1 -2.37 -1.64 10.97
N GLY A 2 -1.13 -1.29 10.63
CA GLY A 2 -0.47 -1.90 9.47
C GLY A 2 0.09 -3.27 9.84
N VAL A 3 0.07 -4.22 8.90
CA VAL A 3 0.69 -5.54 9.05
C VAL A 3 1.76 -5.70 7.99
N ILE A 4 2.97 -6.03 8.43
CA ILE A 4 4.15 -6.12 7.57
C ILE A 4 4.96 -7.38 7.90
N ASN A 5 5.93 -7.70 7.05
CA ASN A 5 7.04 -8.59 7.38
C ASN A 5 8.36 -7.96 6.92
N SER A 6 9.45 -8.73 6.90
CA SER A 6 10.77 -8.27 6.46
C SER A 6 10.84 -7.85 4.98
N LYS A 7 9.92 -8.32 4.14
CA LYS A 7 9.87 -8.02 2.70
C LYS A 7 8.92 -6.88 2.36
N GLY A 8 7.96 -6.54 3.23
CA GLY A 8 7.05 -5.44 2.97
C GLY A 8 5.66 -5.59 3.57
N VAL A 9 4.70 -4.89 2.96
CA VAL A 9 3.29 -4.87 3.37
C VAL A 9 2.61 -6.23 3.17
N ILE A 10 1.84 -6.65 4.18
CA ILE A 10 0.98 -7.84 4.15
C ILE A 10 -0.50 -7.46 4.10
N GLY A 11 -0.89 -6.44 4.86
CA GLY A 11 -2.30 -6.05 4.94
C GLY A 11 -2.59 -5.08 6.08
N ILE A 12 -3.86 -4.87 6.35
CA ILE A 12 -4.35 -3.95 7.38
C ILE A 12 -5.16 -4.77 8.38
N THR A 13 -4.93 -4.54 9.68
CA THR A 13 -5.77 -5.17 10.71
C THR A 13 -7.21 -4.66 10.61
N ASP A 14 -8.16 -5.59 10.50
CA ASP A 14 -9.60 -5.33 10.39
C ASP A 14 -10.29 -5.45 11.76
N ASN A 15 -10.07 -6.57 12.46
CA ASN A 15 -10.64 -6.80 13.79
C ASN A 15 -9.58 -7.34 14.75
N ILE A 16 -9.67 -6.99 16.03
CA ILE A 16 -8.75 -7.40 17.08
C ILE A 16 -9.51 -7.89 18.31
N SER A 17 -8.97 -8.92 18.93
CA SER A 17 -9.30 -9.38 20.27
C SER A 17 -8.02 -9.36 21.13
N ASN A 18 -8.13 -9.77 22.39
CA ASN A 18 -6.99 -9.76 23.32
C ASN A 18 -5.80 -10.60 22.86
N LYS A 19 -6.02 -11.66 22.06
CA LYS A 19 -4.97 -12.62 21.65
C LYS A 19 -4.86 -12.82 20.13
N PHE A 20 -5.84 -12.35 19.37
CA PHE A 20 -5.94 -12.63 17.94
C PHE A 20 -6.36 -11.39 17.17
N ALA A 21 -5.92 -11.32 15.92
CA ALA A 21 -6.31 -10.27 14.99
C ALA A 21 -6.70 -10.89 13.65
N ARG A 22 -7.75 -10.36 13.04
CA ARG A 22 -8.09 -10.60 11.64
C ARG A 22 -7.41 -9.54 10.78
N VAL A 23 -6.68 -9.97 9.77
CA VAL A 23 -5.96 -9.09 8.84
C VAL A 23 -6.64 -9.13 7.49
N GLN A 24 -7.02 -7.96 6.99
CA GLN A 24 -7.41 -7.77 5.60
C GLN A 24 -6.13 -7.73 4.75
N SER A 25 -5.95 -8.73 3.90
CA SER A 25 -4.80 -8.84 3.00
C SER A 25 -4.68 -7.63 2.07
N ILE A 26 -3.44 -7.32 1.66
CA ILE A 26 -3.16 -6.46 0.50
C ILE A 26 -3.84 -6.99 -0.78
N LEU A 27 -4.06 -8.30 -0.86
CA LEU A 27 -4.85 -8.99 -1.90
C LEU A 27 -6.33 -9.07 -1.52
N ASN A 28 -6.91 -7.94 -1.11
CA ASN A 28 -8.34 -7.81 -0.93
C ASN A 28 -8.81 -6.65 -1.78
N SER A 29 -9.83 -6.85 -2.61
CA SER A 29 -10.31 -5.82 -3.54
C SER A 29 -10.88 -4.57 -2.86
N LYS A 30 -11.18 -4.65 -1.57
CA LYS A 30 -11.60 -3.50 -0.75
C LYS A 30 -10.43 -2.83 -0.02
N SER A 31 -9.21 -3.36 -0.15
CA SER A 31 -8.01 -2.79 0.45
C SER A 31 -7.53 -1.61 -0.38
N ASN A 32 -7.37 -0.47 0.29
CA ASN A 32 -6.83 0.75 -0.30
C ASN A 32 -5.64 1.20 0.54
N ILE A 33 -4.44 1.15 -0.05
CA ILE A 33 -3.20 1.51 0.65
C ILE A 33 -2.55 2.69 -0.07
N ASN A 34 -2.29 3.78 0.65
CA ASN A 34 -1.55 4.90 0.09
C ASN A 34 -0.10 4.49 -0.21
N ALA A 35 0.29 4.62 -1.48
CA ALA A 35 1.58 4.22 -1.98
C ALA A 35 2.21 5.32 -2.85
N LYS A 36 3.52 5.25 -3.03
CA LYS A 36 4.30 6.13 -3.89
C LYS A 36 5.48 5.40 -4.51
N PHE A 37 6.04 5.94 -5.57
CA PHE A 37 7.35 5.50 -6.03
C PHE A 37 8.43 5.92 -5.03
N LYS A 38 9.41 5.06 -4.77
CA LYS A 38 10.46 5.29 -3.77
C LYS A 38 11.22 6.60 -4.01
N ASN A 39 11.47 6.95 -5.28
CA ASN A 39 12.34 8.04 -5.69
C ASN A 39 11.59 9.36 -5.98
N ASN A 40 10.27 9.43 -5.74
CA ASN A 40 9.51 10.66 -5.90
C ASN A 40 8.43 10.81 -4.82
N ASN A 41 7.68 11.90 -4.89
CA ASN A 41 6.57 12.20 -3.98
C ASN A 41 5.24 12.27 -4.73
N HIS A 42 5.08 11.47 -5.79
CA HIS A 42 3.80 11.24 -6.44
C HIS A 42 3.12 10.04 -5.80
N TYR A 43 1.93 10.28 -5.27
CA TYR A 43 1.15 9.30 -4.52
C TYR A 43 0.04 8.74 -5.38
N GLY A 44 -0.32 7.50 -5.10
CA GLY A 44 -1.50 6.85 -5.64
C GLY A 44 -2.12 5.89 -4.64
N THR A 45 -3.14 5.19 -5.11
CA THR A 45 -3.88 4.20 -4.33
C THR A 45 -3.49 2.81 -4.81
N LEU A 46 -3.00 1.98 -3.90
CA LEU A 46 -2.75 0.58 -4.18
C LEU A 46 -4.04 -0.23 -3.94
N THR A 47 -4.47 -0.95 -4.96
CA THR A 47 -5.66 -1.81 -4.98
C THR A 47 -5.33 -3.18 -5.57
N TRP A 48 -6.23 -4.15 -5.45
CA TRP A 48 -6.10 -5.46 -6.07
C TRP A 48 -7.34 -5.83 -6.86
N ASP A 49 -7.16 -6.20 -8.13
CA ASP A 49 -8.25 -6.52 -9.06
C ASP A 49 -8.78 -7.95 -8.97
N GLY A 50 -8.18 -8.80 -8.13
CA GLY A 50 -8.62 -10.17 -7.89
C GLY A 50 -8.09 -11.21 -8.87
N LYS A 51 -7.22 -10.84 -9.82
CA LYS A 51 -6.82 -11.75 -10.92
C LYS A 51 -5.55 -12.54 -10.63
N ASP A 52 -4.46 -11.86 -10.28
CA ASP A 52 -3.16 -12.48 -10.02
C ASP A 52 -2.70 -12.10 -8.61
N TYR A 53 -2.41 -13.09 -7.78
CA TYR A 53 -2.00 -12.89 -6.39
C TYR A 53 -0.59 -12.25 -6.26
N ASN A 54 0.19 -12.21 -7.35
CA ASN A 54 1.50 -11.55 -7.38
C ASN A 54 1.43 -10.09 -7.83
N ILE A 55 0.31 -9.65 -8.41
CA ILE A 55 0.19 -8.36 -9.07
C ILE A 55 -0.90 -7.53 -8.41
N VAL A 56 -0.53 -6.34 -7.97
CA VAL A 56 -1.44 -5.31 -7.47
C VAL A 56 -1.42 -4.09 -8.38
N GLN A 57 -2.45 -3.26 -8.29
CA GLN A 57 -2.66 -2.10 -9.15
C GLN A 57 -2.38 -0.83 -8.37
N LEU A 58 -1.56 0.05 -8.93
CA LEU A 58 -1.37 1.40 -8.45
C LEU A 58 -2.18 2.35 -9.35
N THR A 59 -3.20 2.99 -8.78
CA THR A 59 -4.12 3.92 -9.45
C THR A 59 -3.96 5.34 -8.91
N ASP A 60 -4.68 6.29 -9.50
CA ASP A 60 -4.74 7.70 -9.08
C ASP A 60 -3.37 8.41 -9.08
N ILE A 61 -2.48 7.98 -9.98
CA ILE A 61 -1.14 8.55 -10.12
C ILE A 61 -1.20 9.81 -11.01
N PRO A 62 -0.63 10.94 -10.58
CA PRO A 62 -0.54 12.14 -11.42
C PRO A 62 0.20 11.87 -12.73
N ARG A 63 -0.26 12.43 -13.85
CA ARG A 63 0.36 12.23 -15.19
C ARG A 63 1.83 12.68 -15.24
N GLN A 64 2.19 13.69 -14.47
CA GLN A 64 3.55 14.20 -14.35
C GLN A 64 4.49 13.28 -13.56
N ALA A 65 4.00 12.19 -12.97
CA ALA A 65 4.83 11.27 -12.21
C ALA A 65 5.81 10.54 -13.13
N ALA A 66 7.10 10.75 -12.91
CA ALA A 66 8.15 10.01 -13.58
C ALA A 66 8.37 8.65 -12.90
N PHE A 67 8.20 7.57 -13.65
CA PHE A 67 8.50 6.20 -13.23
C PHE A 67 8.84 5.33 -14.44
N LYS A 68 9.50 4.21 -14.19
CA LYS A 68 9.86 3.20 -15.20
C LYS A 68 9.65 1.79 -14.69
N LYS A 69 9.67 0.82 -15.61
CA LYS A 69 9.68 -0.61 -15.27
C LYS A 69 10.85 -0.90 -14.33
N GLY A 70 10.59 -1.68 -13.27
CA GLY A 70 11.56 -2.03 -12.24
C GLY A 70 11.65 -1.04 -11.07
N ASP A 71 11.02 0.14 -11.14
CA ASP A 71 11.02 1.07 -10.02
C ASP A 71 10.28 0.49 -8.81
N THR A 72 10.80 0.79 -7.62
CA THR A 72 10.23 0.31 -6.35
C THR A 72 9.08 1.20 -5.90
N VAL A 73 7.99 0.56 -5.47
CA VAL A 73 6.84 1.20 -4.83
C VAL A 73 6.86 0.91 -3.33
N VAL A 74 6.57 1.95 -2.53
CA VAL A 74 6.58 1.92 -1.07
C VAL A 74 5.32 2.59 -0.52
N THR A 75 5.00 2.40 0.77
CA THR A 75 3.91 3.13 1.43
C THR A 75 4.19 4.63 1.45
N GLY A 76 3.19 5.45 1.13
CA GLY A 76 3.36 6.89 1.03
C GLY A 76 3.30 7.65 2.36
N GLY A 77 2.76 7.05 3.41
CA GLY A 77 2.67 7.68 4.73
C GLY A 77 1.65 8.83 4.83
N ARG A 78 0.80 9.03 3.81
CA ARG A 78 -0.36 9.95 3.89
C ARG A 78 -1.57 9.34 4.60
N SER A 79 -1.39 8.21 5.28
CA SER A 79 -2.41 7.61 6.14
C SER A 79 -1.80 7.27 7.49
N THR A 80 -2.64 7.21 8.52
CA THR A 80 -2.22 6.82 9.88
C THR A 80 -2.05 5.31 10.07
N ILE A 81 -2.09 4.52 8.99
CA ILE A 81 -2.03 3.05 9.04
C ILE A 81 -0.60 2.54 8.92
N PHE A 82 0.15 3.03 7.93
CA PHE A 82 1.53 2.64 7.69
C PHE A 82 2.44 3.86 7.79
N PRO A 83 3.65 3.71 8.38
CA PRO A 83 4.68 4.72 8.21
C PRO A 83 5.07 4.83 6.73
N ASN A 84 5.74 5.93 6.37
CA ASN A 84 6.28 6.12 5.04
C ASN A 84 7.43 5.13 4.79
N GLY A 85 7.50 4.57 3.57
CA GLY A 85 8.69 3.86 3.10
C GLY A 85 8.69 2.34 3.28
N ILE A 86 7.57 1.73 3.71
CA ILE A 86 7.47 0.26 3.78
C ILE A 86 7.42 -0.30 2.35
N PRO A 87 8.29 -1.27 2.00
CA PRO A 87 8.30 -1.86 0.66
C PRO A 87 6.98 -2.55 0.28
N ILE A 88 6.61 -2.46 -1.00
CA ILE A 88 5.44 -3.15 -1.56
C ILE A 88 5.87 -4.05 -2.71
N GLY A 89 6.55 -3.49 -3.71
CA GLY A 89 6.87 -4.22 -4.94
C GLY A 89 7.55 -3.37 -6.01
N THR A 90 7.56 -3.88 -7.25
CA THR A 90 8.17 -3.21 -8.41
C THR A 90 7.25 -3.10 -9.61
N VAL A 91 7.38 -2.01 -10.38
CA VAL A 91 6.63 -1.78 -11.62
C VAL A 91 6.93 -2.86 -12.67
N VAL A 92 5.90 -3.54 -13.17
CA VAL A 92 6.02 -4.60 -14.20
C VAL A 92 5.75 -4.08 -15.59
N LYS A 93 4.68 -3.30 -15.74
CA LYS A 93 4.21 -2.76 -17.02
C LYS A 93 3.85 -1.29 -16.84
N VAL A 94 4.37 -0.46 -17.73
CA VAL A 94 4.00 0.93 -17.89
C VAL A 94 2.99 1.00 -19.04
N PRO A 95 1.79 1.57 -18.85
CA PRO A 95 0.86 1.77 -19.96
C PRO A 95 1.45 2.77 -20.97
N GLU A 96 1.15 2.60 -22.26
CA GLU A 96 1.67 3.46 -23.34
C GLU A 96 1.22 4.92 -23.21
N GLU A 97 0.01 5.14 -22.69
CA GLU A 97 -0.47 6.45 -22.27
C GLU A 97 -0.85 6.39 -20.79
N LEU A 98 -0.60 7.46 -20.02
CA LEU A 98 -1.16 7.61 -18.67
C LEU A 98 -2.47 8.40 -18.76
N SER A 99 -3.59 7.68 -18.77
CA SER A 99 -4.92 8.26 -18.53
C SER A 99 -5.26 8.21 -17.03
N ALA A 100 -6.26 8.98 -16.60
CA ALA A 100 -6.77 8.92 -15.22
C ALA A 100 -7.37 7.54 -14.86
N VAL A 101 -7.66 6.71 -15.86
CA VAL A 101 -8.23 5.36 -15.71
C VAL A 101 -7.13 4.29 -15.65
N ASN A 102 -5.88 4.64 -15.99
CA ASN A 102 -4.84 3.65 -16.19
C ASN A 102 -4.20 3.26 -14.85
N SER A 103 -4.21 1.96 -14.57
CA SER A 103 -3.51 1.36 -13.44
C SER A 103 -2.11 0.91 -13.85
N ILE A 104 -1.19 0.96 -12.90
CA ILE A 104 0.17 0.46 -13.06
C ILE A 104 0.28 -0.86 -12.33
N ASN A 105 0.69 -1.91 -13.04
CA ASN A 105 0.86 -3.24 -12.43
C ASN A 105 2.17 -3.30 -11.64
N ILE A 106 2.06 -3.63 -10.36
CA ILE A 106 3.15 -3.76 -9.41
C ILE A 106 3.26 -5.22 -8.99
N LYS A 107 4.43 -5.83 -9.16
CA LYS A 107 4.73 -7.16 -8.64
C LYS A 107 5.15 -7.06 -7.18
N LEU A 108 4.45 -7.76 -6.30
CA LEU A 108 4.74 -7.78 -4.87
C LEU A 108 6.12 -8.39 -4.58
N PHE A 109 6.80 -7.87 -3.55
CA PHE A 109 7.98 -8.53 -2.98
C PHE A 109 7.62 -9.73 -2.12
N ASN A 110 6.41 -9.70 -1.55
CA ASN A 110 5.88 -10.76 -0.72
C ASN A 110 5.30 -11.89 -1.57
N ASP A 111 5.60 -13.12 -1.17
CA ASP A 111 4.83 -14.29 -1.57
C ASP A 111 3.66 -14.42 -0.60
N MET A 112 2.49 -13.96 -1.03
CA MET A 112 1.28 -13.95 -0.22
C MET A 112 0.65 -15.33 -0.04
N SER A 113 1.11 -16.35 -0.78
CA SER A 113 0.65 -17.74 -0.63
C SER A 113 1.37 -18.49 0.50
N ASN A 114 2.51 -17.98 0.96
CA ASN A 114 3.37 -18.63 1.95
C ASN A 114 3.90 -17.64 2.98
N LEU A 115 3.03 -17.24 3.91
CA LEU A 115 3.35 -16.32 4.99
C LEU A 115 3.56 -17.07 6.32
N SER A 116 4.55 -16.66 7.11
CA SER A 116 4.80 -17.24 8.43
C SER A 116 4.74 -16.19 9.54
N HIS A 117 5.79 -15.37 9.71
CA HIS A 117 5.87 -14.37 10.76
C HIS A 117 5.54 -12.99 10.21
N VAL A 118 4.73 -12.24 10.97
CA VAL A 118 4.32 -10.87 10.65
C VAL A 118 4.45 -9.99 11.88
N TYR A 119 4.55 -8.69 11.63
CA TYR A 119 4.60 -7.65 12.65
C TYR A 119 3.40 -6.72 12.48
N ILE A 120 2.86 -6.25 13.61
CA ILE A 120 1.82 -5.23 13.65
C ILE A 120 2.46 -3.89 13.97
N ILE A 121 2.19 -2.89 13.15
CA ILE A 121 2.62 -1.51 13.37
C ILE A 121 1.43 -0.68 13.84
N THR A 122 1.61 -0.06 15.00
CA THR A 122 0.63 0.84 15.61
C THR A 122 1.19 2.25 15.62
N ASN A 123 0.45 3.18 15.03
CA ASN A 123 0.72 4.60 15.18
C ASN A 123 0.11 5.09 16.51
N LEU A 124 0.97 5.40 17.48
CA LEU A 124 0.57 5.84 18.82
C LEU A 124 -0.08 7.24 18.81
N ASN A 125 0.28 8.08 17.84
CA ASN A 125 -0.20 9.45 17.72
C ASN A 125 -1.43 9.57 16.78
N LYS A 126 -2.00 8.44 16.34
CA LYS A 126 -3.11 8.40 15.39
C LYS A 126 -4.30 9.26 15.83
N LYS A 127 -4.63 9.27 17.12
CA LYS A 127 -5.78 10.03 17.64
C LYS A 127 -5.53 11.54 17.47
N GLU A 128 -4.37 12.01 17.90
CA GLU A 128 -3.98 13.42 17.82
C GLU A 128 -3.90 13.91 16.37
N ILE A 129 -3.26 13.14 15.48
CA ILE A 129 -3.20 13.46 14.05
C ILE A 129 -4.59 13.67 13.46
N LYS A 130 -5.53 12.75 13.75
CA LYS A 130 -6.91 12.86 13.26
C LYS A 130 -7.65 14.07 13.82
N THR A 131 -7.41 14.41 15.09
CA THR A 131 -7.98 15.61 15.69
C THR A 131 -7.51 16.87 14.96
N VAL A 132 -6.21 16.97 14.66
CA VAL A 132 -5.66 18.12 13.92
C VAL A 132 -6.16 18.17 12.47
N GLU A 133 -6.23 17.03 11.78
CA GLU A 133 -6.74 16.95 10.41
C GLU A 133 -8.22 17.37 10.31
N ASN A 134 -9.04 16.97 11.28
CA ASN A 134 -10.48 17.28 11.29
C ASN A 134 -10.81 18.69 11.82
N ASN A 135 -9.86 19.37 12.48
CA ASN A 135 -10.08 20.72 13.01
C ASN A 135 -9.98 21.83 11.94
N ASN A 136 -9.77 21.46 10.66
CA ASN A 136 -9.72 22.38 9.53
C ASN A 136 -11.00 22.33 8.68
N GLU A 137 -12.18 22.32 9.33
CA GLU A 137 -13.50 22.60 8.72
C GLU A 137 -14.22 23.71 9.48
#